data_AF-A0A7J3CJ55-F1
#
_entry.id   AF-A0A7J3CJ55-F1
#
_cell.length_a   1.000
_cell.length_b   1.000
_cell.length_c   1.000
_cell.angle_alpha   90.00
_cell.angle_beta   90.00
_cell.angle_gamma   90.00
#
_symmetry.space_group_name_H-M   'P 1'
#
loop_
_entity.id
_entity.type
_entity.pdbx_description
1 polymer ?
#
loop_
_entity_poly.entity_id
_entity_poly.type
_entity_poly.pdbx_seq_one_letter_code
_entity_poly.pdbx_strand_id
1 'polypeptide(L)' 'MKPGKVEKYIYEVLSTKGAMLFTLIDPIDYKSEEEAIQTAAVASENGADAILVGGSVGVQGEELDSILKKIKEQIDVP' A
#
# COMPACT_ATOMS: atom_id res chain seq x y z
N MET A 1 -16.10 19.43 -7.12
CA MET A 1 -15.99 17.99 -7.44
C MET A 1 -16.46 17.18 -6.24
N LYS A 2 -16.98 15.96 -6.45
CA LYS A 2 -17.27 15.02 -5.35
C LYS A 2 -16.03 14.15 -5.11
N PRO A 3 -15.51 14.02 -3.87
CA PRO A 3 -14.34 13.20 -3.59
C PRO A 3 -14.51 11.73 -3.96
N GLY A 4 -13.41 11.09 -4.41
CA GLY A 4 -13.35 9.65 -4.70
C GLY A 4 -13.35 8.78 -3.42
N LYS A 5 -13.39 7.44 -3.56
CA LYS A 5 -13.39 6.52 -2.40
C LYS A 5 -12.16 6.69 -1.51
N VAL A 6 -10.96 6.69 -2.09
CA VAL A 6 -9.68 6.84 -1.37
C VAL A 6 -9.55 8.24 -0.76
N GLU A 7 -9.92 9.27 -1.51
CA GLU A 7 -9.88 10.65 -1.01
C GLU A 7 -10.81 10.86 0.20
N LYS A 8 -12.01 10.27 0.18
CA LYS A 8 -12.91 10.28 1.35
C LYS A 8 -12.29 9.59 2.56
N TYR A 9 -11.71 8.41 2.37
CA TYR A 9 -11.02 7.67 3.43
C TYR A 9 -9.89 8.51 4.05
N ILE A 10 -9.06 9.15 3.22
CA ILE A 10 -7.98 10.02 3.70
C ILE A 10 -8.52 11.14 4.59
N TYR A 11 -9.56 11.84 4.15
CA TYR A 11 -10.16 12.91 4.98
C TYR A 11 -10.77 12.38 6.28
N GLU A 12 -11.40 11.21 6.25
CA GLU A 12 -11.97 10.56 7.44
C GLU A 12 -10.89 10.19 8.47
N VAL A 13 -9.82 9.53 8.03
CA VAL A 13 -8.70 9.18 8.91
C VAL A 13 -8.01 10.44 9.44
N LEU A 14 -7.75 11.45 8.60
CA LEU A 14 -7.15 12.71 9.06
C LEU A 14 -8.02 13.43 10.09
N SER A 15 -9.34 13.42 9.92
CA SER A 15 -10.25 14.06 10.88
C SER A 15 -10.28 13.40 12.26
N THR A 16 -9.89 12.12 12.34
CA THR A 16 -9.94 11.33 13.58
C THR A 16 -8.56 11.16 14.23
N LYS A 17 -7.51 10.89 13.44
CA LYS A 17 -6.14 10.66 13.91
C LYS A 17 -5.25 11.91 13.87
N GLY A 18 -5.59 12.92 13.06
CA GLY A 18 -4.81 14.14 12.85
C GLY A 18 -3.57 13.98 11.94
N ALA A 19 -3.14 12.76 11.68
CA ALA A 19 -2.07 12.41 10.74
C ALA A 19 -2.30 11.00 10.18
N MET A 20 -1.60 10.67 9.09
CA MET A 20 -1.61 9.34 8.50
C MET A 20 -0.17 8.84 8.30
N LEU A 21 0.03 7.53 8.49
CA LEU A 21 1.27 6.84 8.15
C LEU A 21 1.13 6.16 6.79
N PHE A 22 1.86 6.63 5.78
CA PHE A 22 1.92 5.95 4.48
C PHE A 22 3.23 5.16 4.39
N THR A 23 3.13 3.90 4.01
CA THR A 23 4.30 3.04 3.82
C THR A 23 4.51 2.76 2.34
N LEU A 24 5.69 3.09 1.82
CA LEU A 24 6.08 2.75 0.46
C LEU A 24 6.77 1.39 0.42
N ILE A 25 6.27 0.50 -0.44
CA ILE A 25 6.84 -0.80 -0.75
C ILE A 25 7.38 -0.71 -2.18
N ASP A 26 8.70 -0.60 -2.34
CA ASP A 26 9.35 -0.77 -3.63
C ASP A 26 9.74 -2.25 -3.80
N PRO A 27 9.10 -3.01 -4.71
CA PRO A 27 9.37 -4.44 -4.84
C PRO A 27 10.85 -4.77 -5.13
N ILE A 28 11.63 -3.85 -5.70
CA ILE A 28 13.06 -4.06 -5.98
C ILE A 28 13.93 -4.09 -4.73
N ASP A 29 13.48 -3.46 -3.64
CA ASP A 29 14.26 -3.40 -2.40
C ASP A 29 14.22 -4.72 -1.61
N TYR A 30 13.41 -5.68 -2.04
CA TYR A 30 13.21 -6.97 -1.38
C TYR A 30 13.86 -8.12 -2.14
N LYS A 31 14.16 -9.22 -1.43
CA LYS A 31 14.80 -10.40 -2.04
C LYS A 31 13.83 -11.21 -2.90
N SER A 32 12.53 -11.06 -2.67
CA SER A 32 11.47 -11.71 -3.43
C SER A 32 10.17 -10.90 -3.39
N GLU A 33 9.28 -11.15 -4.35
CA GLU A 33 7.91 -10.61 -4.34
C GLU A 33 7.17 -10.94 -3.03
N GLU A 34 7.36 -12.17 -2.52
CA GLU A 34 6.69 -12.64 -1.32
C GLU A 34 7.12 -11.83 -0.08
N GLU A 35 8.39 -11.47 0.02
CA GLU A 35 8.90 -10.63 1.11
C GLU A 35 8.30 -9.21 1.03
N ALA A 36 8.14 -8.65 -0.17
CA ALA A 36 7.48 -7.36 -0.37
C ALA A 36 5.99 -7.41 0.04
N ILE A 37 5.27 -8.47 -0.35
CA ILE A 37 3.86 -8.68 0.00
C ILE A 37 3.69 -8.82 1.51
N GLN A 38 4.51 -9.67 2.15
CA GLN A 38 4.47 -9.86 3.60
C GLN A 38 4.80 -8.56 4.34
N THR A 39 5.75 -7.77 3.83
CA THR A 39 6.08 -6.47 4.43
C THR A 39 4.93 -5.49 4.34
N ALA A 40 4.19 -5.46 3.22
CA ALA A 40 2.97 -4.66 3.09
C ALA A 40 1.90 -5.06 4.12
N ALA A 41 1.68 -6.36 4.30
CA ALA A 41 0.73 -6.90 5.28
C ALA A 41 1.12 -6.51 6.72
N VAL A 42 2.39 -6.74 7.09
CA VAL A 42 2.91 -6.36 8.41
C VAL A 42 2.80 -4.85 8.64
N ALA A 43 3.10 -4.02 7.64
CA ALA A 43 2.97 -2.57 7.76
C ALA A 43 1.51 -2.15 8.01
N SER A 44 0.55 -2.74 7.28
CA SER A 44 -0.88 -2.51 7.47
C SER A 44 -1.33 -2.89 8.89
N GLU A 45 -0.92 -4.07 9.38
CA GLU A 45 -1.25 -4.54 10.73
C GLU A 45 -0.65 -3.65 11.84
N ASN A 46 0.49 -3.01 11.57
CA ASN A 46 1.24 -2.20 12.54
C ASN A 46 1.00 -0.69 12.40
N GLY A 47 -0.10 -0.29 11.73
CA GLY A 47 -0.60 1.08 11.78
C GLY A 47 -0.31 1.94 10.57
N ALA A 48 0.15 1.36 9.45
CA ALA A 48 0.11 2.06 8.18
C ALA A 48 -1.36 2.29 7.77
N ASP A 49 -1.70 3.53 7.44
CA ASP A 49 -3.05 3.92 7.02
C ASP A 49 -3.27 3.79 5.51
N ALA A 50 -2.18 3.67 4.74
CA ALA A 50 -2.18 3.38 3.31
C ALA A 50 -0.85 2.74 2.90
N ILE A 51 -0.92 1.84 1.92
CA ILE A 51 0.26 1.20 1.32
C ILE A 51 0.46 1.76 -0.09
N LEU A 52 1.61 2.37 -0.31
CA LEU A 52 2.08 2.80 -1.62
C LEU A 52 2.95 1.69 -2.20
N VAL A 53 2.82 1.40 -3.49
CA VAL A 53 3.63 0.37 -4.15
C VAL A 53 4.29 0.96 -5.39
N GLY A 54 5.61 0.81 -5.49
CA GLY A 54 6.44 1.34 -6.57
C GLY A 54 7.67 2.06 -6.03
N GLY A 55 8.33 2.85 -6.89
CA GLY A 55 9.58 3.55 -6.56
C GLY A 55 10.69 3.29 -7.59
N SER A 56 10.52 2.24 -8.40
CA SER A 56 11.53 1.79 -9.35
C SER A 56 10.96 1.43 -10.73
N VAL A 57 11.85 1.25 -11.71
CA VAL A 57 11.52 0.91 -13.11
C VAL A 57 11.68 -0.59 -13.39
N GLY A 58 12.29 -1.35 -12.48
CA GLY A 58 12.61 -2.76 -12.74
C GLY A 58 11.43 -3.73 -12.52
N VAL A 59 10.36 -3.32 -11.84
CA VAL A 59 9.15 -4.15 -11.63
C VAL A 59 7.95 -3.45 -12.25
N GLN A 60 7.40 -4.02 -13.32
CA GLN A 60 6.36 -3.42 -14.14
C GLN A 60 5.43 -4.47 -14.75
N GLY A 61 4.33 -4.03 -15.35
CA GLY A 61 3.42 -4.90 -16.11
C GLY A 61 2.80 -5.99 -15.25
N GLU A 62 2.75 -7.22 -15.78
CA GLU A 62 2.09 -8.35 -15.14
C GLU A 62 2.72 -8.73 -13.79
N GLU A 63 4.03 -8.52 -13.62
CA GLU A 63 4.74 -8.76 -12.37
C GLU A 63 4.22 -7.84 -11.27
N LEU A 64 4.18 -6.53 -11.55
CA LEU A 64 3.64 -5.54 -10.61
C LEU A 64 2.14 -5.79 -10.33
N ASP A 65 1.35 -6.13 -11.35
CA ASP A 65 -0.08 -6.44 -11.17
C ASP A 65 -0.30 -7.67 -10.28
N SER A 66 0.54 -8.69 -10.40
CA SER A 66 0.52 -9.89 -9.56
C SER A 66 0.79 -9.55 -8.10
N ILE A 67 1.84 -8.76 -7.83
CA ILE A 67 2.20 -8.29 -6.49
C ILE A 67 1.05 -7.46 -5.89
N LEU A 68 0.51 -6.50 -6.64
CA LEU A 68 -0.59 -5.64 -6.19
C LEU A 68 -1.86 -6.41 -5.81
N LYS A 69 -2.21 -7.44 -6.59
CA LYS A 69 -3.37 -8.30 -6.28
C LYS A 69 -3.16 -9.04 -4.97
N LYS A 70 -2.00 -9.66 -4.79
CA LYS A 70 -1.66 -10.41 -3.56
C LYS A 70 -1.59 -9.51 -2.34
N ILE A 71 -1.06 -8.28 -2.46
CA ILE A 71 -1.08 -7.29 -1.37
C ILE A 71 -2.53 -6.98 -0.97
N LYS A 72 -3.40 -6.67 -1.94
CA LYS A 72 -4.81 -6.34 -1.69
C LYS A 72 -5.63 -7.48 -1.10
N GLU A 73 -5.20 -8.73 -1.27
CA GLU A 73 -5.80 -9.89 -0.62
C GLU A 73 -5.44 -10.01 0.87
N GLN A 74 -4.42 -9.28 1.34
CA GLN A 74 -3.87 -9.37 2.69
C GLN A 74 -4.01 -8.09 3.52
N ILE A 75 -4.44 -6.97 2.94
CA ILE A 75 -4.59 -5.68 3.64
C ILE A 75 -5.97 -5.08 3.46
N ASP A 76 -6.43 -4.34 4.47
CA ASP A 76 -7.70 -3.62 4.46
C ASP A 76 -7.55 -2.13 4.15
N VAL A 77 -6.32 -1.61 4.13
CA VAL A 77 -6.03 -0.20 3.84
C VAL A 77 -5.82 0.04 2.34
N PRO A 78 -6.07 1.28 1.85
CA PRO A 78 -5.88 1.63 0.44
C PRO A 78 -4.46 1.51 -0.07
#